data_AF-A0A9R0ZD70-F1
#
_entry.id   AF-A0A9R0ZD70-F1
#
_cell.length_a   1.000
_cell.length_b   1.000
_cell.length_c   1.000
_cell.angle_alpha   90.00
_cell.angle_beta   90.00
_cell.angle_gamma   90.00
#
_symmetry.space_group_name_H-M   'P 1'
#
loop_
_entity.id
_entity.type
_entity.pdbx_description
1 polymer ?
#
loop_
_entity_poly.entity_id
_entity_poly.type
_entity_poly.pdbx_seq_one_letter_code
_entity_poly.pdbx_strand_id
1 'polypeptide(L)'
;MLGAARRSGCVLGQLMQTLRPAATAARSYSATPKEGWLHIGQSWALNGKMTVREALNSALDEEMSADPSVFLMGEEVGEYQGAYKITKGLLDKYGPDRVLDTPITEAGFTGIGVGAAYQGLRPVVEFMTFNFSMQAIDHIINSAAKSNYMSAGQISVPIVFRGPNGAAAGVGAQHSQCYAAWYAHVPGLKVLTPYSAEDARGLLKAAIRDPDPVVFLENELLYGESFPIKAEVLDSSFSVPIGKAKIEREGKDVTITAFSKMVGVTLTVKDLFTLNPCKIVPSGPFHITFGFVSCRNFFDRLRAQTAMELRASMILMIRCYASGPGVMALKKKAAEILSKEGISAEVINLRSIRPLDRAAINASVRKTSRLVTVEEGFPQHGVGAEICMSVVEDSFEYLDAPVERIAGADVPMPYAANLERLAVPQDLAYQIMLDMGDDSSNVSRETSRQSRIGKVEDIVRAAKRACYRSSSMAANA
;
A
#
# COMPACT_ATOMS: atom_id res chain seq x y z
N MET A 1 -54.68 22.37 -39.32
CA MET A 1 -56.07 22.75 -39.02
C MET A 1 -56.09 23.47 -37.69
N LEU A 2 -56.58 24.72 -37.72
CA LEU A 2 -56.81 25.58 -36.57
C LEU A 2 -57.94 25.04 -35.67
N GLY A 3 -57.83 25.33 -34.37
CA GLY A 3 -58.94 25.92 -33.62
C GLY A 3 -59.71 25.02 -32.64
N ALA A 4 -59.61 25.37 -31.35
CA ALA A 4 -60.69 25.60 -30.37
C ALA A 4 -60.13 25.36 -28.94
N ALA A 5 -59.52 26.33 -28.27
CA ALA A 5 -60.15 27.42 -27.51
C ALA A 5 -61.06 26.97 -26.33
N ARG A 6 -60.47 27.09 -25.13
CA ARG A 6 -61.04 27.62 -23.86
C ARG A 6 -62.40 27.11 -23.37
N ARG A 7 -62.39 26.57 -22.14
CA ARG A 7 -63.26 27.02 -21.03
C ARG A 7 -62.74 26.49 -19.67
N SER A 8 -62.54 27.44 -18.75
CA SER A 8 -62.79 27.36 -17.30
C SER A 8 -61.98 26.30 -16.50
N GLY A 9 -61.09 26.62 -15.58
CA GLY A 9 -61.21 27.60 -14.50
C GLY A 9 -61.18 26.85 -13.15
N CYS A 10 -60.17 27.11 -12.34
CA CYS A 10 -60.12 26.84 -10.89
C CYS A 10 -60.12 25.36 -10.42
N VAL A 11 -59.04 24.60 -10.68
CA VAL A 11 -58.65 23.43 -9.85
C VAL A 11 -57.11 23.30 -9.76
N LEU A 12 -56.40 24.42 -9.58
CA LEU A 12 -54.93 24.40 -9.38
C LEU A 12 -54.49 25.13 -8.09
N GLY A 13 -55.42 25.80 -7.40
CA GLY A 13 -55.17 26.50 -6.13
C GLY A 13 -55.46 25.69 -4.87
N GLN A 14 -56.07 24.50 -4.97
CA GLN A 14 -56.47 23.69 -3.81
C GLN A 14 -55.72 22.35 -3.66
N LEU A 15 -54.80 22.02 -4.57
CA LEU A 15 -53.92 20.84 -4.44
C LEU A 15 -52.48 21.18 -3.99
N MET A 16 -52.14 22.46 -3.85
CA MET A 16 -50.83 22.94 -3.40
C MET A 16 -50.74 23.21 -1.88
N GLN A 17 -51.75 22.80 -1.09
CA GLN A 17 -51.74 22.99 0.38
C GLN A 17 -51.56 21.68 1.19
N THR A 18 -51.39 20.52 0.55
CA THR A 18 -51.24 19.21 1.23
C THR A 18 -49.88 18.54 1.06
N LEU A 19 -48.88 19.22 0.49
CA LEU A 19 -47.48 18.77 0.51
C LEU A 19 -46.60 19.84 1.14
N ARG A 20 -46.62 19.91 2.48
CA ARG A 20 -45.55 20.56 3.24
C ARG A 20 -44.29 19.69 3.11
N PRO A 21 -43.15 20.20 2.61
CA PRO A 21 -41.88 19.59 2.96
C PRO A 21 -41.71 19.73 4.47
N ALA A 22 -41.30 18.65 5.14
CA ALA A 22 -40.78 18.72 6.49
C ALA A 22 -39.66 19.75 6.50
N ALA A 23 -39.90 20.89 7.14
CA ALA A 23 -38.90 21.91 7.34
C ALA A 23 -37.76 21.28 8.14
N THR A 24 -36.64 21.02 7.47
CA THR A 24 -35.36 20.74 8.12
C THR A 24 -35.09 21.87 9.08
N ALA A 25 -34.98 21.55 10.37
CA ALA A 25 -34.65 22.54 11.38
C ALA A 25 -33.27 23.13 11.01
N ALA A 26 -33.27 24.37 10.51
CA ALA A 26 -32.05 25.14 10.36
C ALA A 26 -31.44 25.32 11.75
N ARG A 27 -30.44 24.51 12.09
CA ARG A 27 -29.59 24.78 13.25
C ARG A 27 -28.76 26.01 12.89
N SER A 28 -29.11 27.14 13.50
CA SER A 28 -28.26 28.33 13.52
C SER A 28 -26.95 27.98 14.24
N TYR A 29 -25.86 27.81 13.51
CA TYR A 29 -24.53 27.72 14.10
C TYR A 29 -24.08 29.13 14.52
N SER A 30 -24.02 29.38 15.83
CA SER A 30 -23.32 30.55 16.35
C SER A 30 -21.81 30.31 16.23
N ALA A 31 -21.19 30.91 15.23
CA ALA A 31 -19.74 30.94 15.08
C ALA A 31 -19.11 31.89 16.12
N THR A 32 -19.01 31.43 17.37
CA THR A 32 -18.02 31.97 18.30
C THR A 32 -16.85 31.01 18.34
N PRO A 33 -15.65 31.41 17.88
CA PRO A 33 -14.46 30.60 18.03
C PRO A 33 -14.27 30.32 19.52
N LYS A 34 -14.25 29.05 19.92
CA LYS A 34 -13.84 28.71 21.28
C LYS A 34 -12.37 29.15 21.41
N GLU A 35 -12.09 30.14 22.24
CA GLU A 35 -10.73 30.50 22.62
C GLU A 35 -10.11 29.29 23.33
N GLY A 36 -9.09 28.68 22.71
CA GLY A 36 -8.43 27.47 23.20
C GLY A 36 -7.86 26.55 22.11
N TRP A 37 -8.24 26.75 20.84
CA TRP A 37 -7.97 25.80 19.76
C TRP A 37 -6.78 26.16 18.85
N LEU A 38 -6.01 27.20 19.19
CA LEU A 38 -4.86 27.68 18.42
C LEU A 38 -3.56 26.85 18.60
N HIS A 39 -3.57 25.78 19.41
CA HIS A 39 -2.34 25.10 19.83
C HIS A 39 -2.18 23.62 19.43
N ILE A 40 -3.10 23.03 18.67
CA ILE A 40 -2.99 21.60 18.28
C ILE A 40 -2.18 21.41 16.97
N GLY A 41 -1.96 22.47 16.18
CA GLY A 41 -1.38 22.36 14.83
C GLY A 41 0.15 22.28 14.72
N GLN A 42 0.93 22.33 15.81
CA GLN A 42 2.39 22.50 15.72
C GLN A 42 3.23 21.70 16.74
N SER A 43 2.72 20.61 17.32
CA SER A 43 3.52 19.82 18.28
C SER A 43 4.75 19.15 17.63
N TRP A 44 4.69 18.88 16.31
CA TRP A 44 5.79 18.29 15.54
C TRP A 44 7.01 19.22 15.41
N ALA A 45 6.81 20.54 15.48
CA ALA A 45 7.89 21.52 15.41
C ALA A 45 8.86 21.40 16.61
N LEU A 46 8.38 20.81 17.71
CA LEU A 46 9.15 20.63 18.94
C LEU A 46 9.93 19.30 18.99
N ASN A 47 9.49 18.27 18.25
CA ASN A 47 10.06 16.91 18.34
C ASN A 47 10.75 16.40 17.06
N GLY A 48 10.71 17.16 15.95
CA GLY A 48 11.36 16.80 14.68
C GLY A 48 10.80 15.51 14.04
N LYS A 49 9.62 15.06 14.47
CA LYS A 49 8.90 13.89 13.97
C LYS A 49 7.46 14.23 13.68
N MET A 50 6.87 13.55 12.71
CA MET A 50 5.48 13.70 12.31
C MET A 50 4.90 12.33 11.95
N THR A 51 3.66 12.08 12.34
CA THR A 51 2.92 10.90 11.89
C THR A 51 2.42 11.07 10.45
N VAL A 52 2.18 9.97 9.74
CA VAL A 52 1.55 10.05 8.41
C VAL A 52 0.16 10.71 8.48
N ARG A 53 -0.61 10.46 9.54
CA ARG A 53 -1.90 11.13 9.76
C ARG A 53 -1.78 12.64 9.86
N GLU A 54 -0.82 13.14 10.65
CA GLU A 54 -0.58 14.59 10.79
C GLU A 54 -0.07 15.21 9.48
N ALA A 55 0.76 14.48 8.72
CA ALA A 55 1.23 14.90 7.41
C ALA A 55 0.09 15.09 6.41
N LEU A 56 -0.87 14.15 6.35
CA LEU A 56 -2.05 14.24 5.49
C LEU A 56 -2.97 15.38 5.94
N ASN A 57 -3.24 15.50 7.24
CA ASN A 57 -4.06 16.56 7.80
C ASN A 57 -3.49 17.95 7.49
N SER A 58 -2.19 18.16 7.72
CA SER A 58 -1.53 19.43 7.45
C SER A 58 -1.48 19.77 5.96
N ALA A 59 -1.30 18.78 5.08
CA ALA A 59 -1.42 18.99 3.64
C ALA A 59 -2.82 19.47 3.24
N LEU A 60 -3.89 18.82 3.72
CA LEU A 60 -5.26 19.27 3.47
C LEU A 60 -5.48 20.68 3.99
N ASP A 61 -5.05 20.95 5.22
CA ASP A 61 -5.22 22.25 5.86
C ASP A 61 -4.56 23.38 5.05
N GLU A 62 -3.31 23.18 4.63
CA GLU A 62 -2.58 24.20 3.89
C GLU A 62 -3.14 24.45 2.50
N GLU A 63 -3.54 23.41 1.77
CA GLU A 63 -4.14 23.60 0.43
C GLU A 63 -5.55 24.21 0.52
N MET A 64 -6.35 23.84 1.53
CA MET A 64 -7.67 24.46 1.76
C MET A 64 -7.55 25.92 2.22
N SER A 65 -6.52 26.27 2.99
CA SER A 65 -6.20 27.65 3.36
C SER A 65 -5.76 28.48 2.15
N ALA A 66 -4.94 27.89 1.27
CA ALA A 66 -4.35 28.59 0.13
C ALA A 66 -5.34 28.79 -1.02
N ASP A 67 -6.27 27.86 -1.23
CA ASP A 67 -7.20 27.89 -2.36
C ASP A 67 -8.66 27.70 -1.89
N PRO A 68 -9.52 28.73 -2.02
CA PRO A 68 -10.93 28.64 -1.61
C PRO A 68 -11.76 27.65 -2.45
N SER A 69 -11.26 27.22 -3.61
CA SER A 69 -11.91 26.23 -4.47
C SER A 69 -11.69 24.78 -4.02
N VAL A 70 -10.73 24.53 -3.13
CA VAL A 70 -10.43 23.19 -2.60
C VAL A 70 -11.43 22.83 -1.51
N PHE A 71 -12.17 21.73 -1.64
CA PHE A 71 -13.07 21.29 -0.57
C PHE A 71 -13.00 19.78 -0.41
N LEU A 72 -13.37 19.31 0.78
CA LEU A 72 -13.35 17.91 1.14
C LEU A 72 -14.77 17.36 1.20
N MET A 73 -14.99 16.18 0.63
CA MET A 73 -16.27 15.47 0.74
C MET A 73 -16.06 13.97 0.88
N GLY A 74 -16.94 13.32 1.64
CA GLY A 74 -16.93 11.87 1.83
C GLY A 74 -17.75 11.48 3.05
N GLU A 75 -17.75 10.19 3.36
CA GLU A 75 -18.42 9.66 4.54
C GLU A 75 -17.63 9.98 5.81
N GLU A 76 -18.29 10.59 6.79
CA GLU A 76 -17.75 10.82 8.14
C GLU A 76 -16.51 11.75 8.19
N VAL A 77 -16.29 12.54 7.14
CA VAL A 77 -15.14 13.47 7.02
C VAL A 77 -15.31 14.72 7.89
N GLY A 78 -16.55 15.12 8.18
CA GLY A 78 -16.92 16.33 8.91
C GLY A 78 -17.09 16.09 10.40
N GLU A 79 -18.33 15.81 10.82
CA GLU A 79 -18.72 15.75 12.24
C GLU A 79 -17.95 14.66 13.01
N TYR A 80 -17.71 13.51 12.38
CA TYR A 80 -16.90 12.44 12.97
C TYR A 80 -15.39 12.70 12.88
N GLN A 81 -14.97 13.80 12.24
CA GLN A 81 -13.58 14.22 12.07
C GLN A 81 -12.72 13.21 11.29
N GLY A 82 -13.35 12.46 10.38
CA GLY A 82 -12.74 11.41 9.57
C GLY A 82 -12.73 10.06 10.28
N ALA A 83 -13.07 8.99 9.56
CA ALA A 83 -13.04 7.61 10.09
C ALA A 83 -11.69 7.28 10.75
N TYR A 84 -10.58 7.68 10.11
CA TYR A 84 -9.21 7.49 10.58
C TYR A 84 -8.56 8.74 11.18
N LYS A 85 -9.36 9.80 11.44
CA LYS A 85 -8.92 11.08 12.01
C LYS A 85 -7.94 11.86 11.14
N ILE A 86 -7.94 11.64 9.83
CA ILE A 86 -7.15 12.42 8.86
C ILE A 86 -7.68 13.85 8.73
N THR A 87 -8.99 14.06 8.86
CA THR A 87 -9.67 15.34 8.59
C THR A 87 -9.99 16.10 9.88
N LYS A 88 -9.33 15.72 10.97
CA LYS A 88 -9.54 16.27 12.31
C LYS A 88 -9.39 17.79 12.33
N GLY A 89 -10.38 18.49 12.89
CA GLY A 89 -10.40 19.94 13.05
C GLY A 89 -10.68 20.75 11.78
N LEU A 90 -10.79 20.12 10.60
CA LEU A 90 -11.03 20.86 9.35
C LEU A 90 -12.45 21.44 9.29
N LEU A 91 -13.46 20.71 9.77
CA LEU A 91 -14.85 21.22 9.81
C LEU A 91 -14.97 22.46 10.70
N ASP A 92 -14.36 22.43 11.88
CA ASP A 92 -14.35 23.59 12.81
C ASP A 92 -13.66 24.81 12.21
N LYS A 93 -12.62 24.59 11.38
CA LYS A 93 -11.83 25.67 10.76
C LYS A 93 -12.49 26.26 9.52
N TYR A 94 -13.05 25.42 8.63
CA TYR A 94 -13.54 25.84 7.31
C TYR A 94 -15.05 25.85 7.17
N GLY A 95 -15.78 25.25 8.11
CA GLY A 95 -17.23 25.16 8.08
C GLY A 95 -17.79 24.10 7.12
N PRO A 96 -19.11 23.87 7.19
CA PRO A 96 -19.80 22.80 6.47
C PRO A 96 -19.84 22.98 4.94
N ASP A 97 -19.56 24.19 4.44
CA ASP A 97 -19.51 24.45 2.99
C ASP A 97 -18.20 23.97 2.34
N ARG A 98 -17.19 23.61 3.16
CA ARG A 98 -15.86 23.20 2.69
C ARG A 98 -15.43 21.82 3.19
N VAL A 99 -16.12 21.28 4.20
CA VAL A 99 -15.99 19.90 4.69
C VAL A 99 -17.37 19.26 4.74
N LEU A 100 -17.69 18.44 3.75
CA LEU A 100 -19.04 17.94 3.50
C LEU A 100 -19.14 16.44 3.84
N ASP A 101 -19.93 16.11 4.85
CA ASP A 101 -20.38 14.73 5.07
C ASP A 101 -21.39 14.32 4.00
N THR A 102 -21.23 13.11 3.46
CA THR A 102 -22.09 12.57 2.41
C THR A 102 -22.88 11.36 2.90
N PRO A 103 -24.05 11.06 2.30
CA PRO A 103 -24.67 9.74 2.47
C PRO A 103 -23.75 8.63 1.97
N ILE A 104 -23.97 7.39 2.44
CA ILE A 104 -23.21 6.19 2.07
C ILE A 104 -23.57 5.77 0.63
N THR A 105 -23.00 6.49 -0.33
CA THR A 105 -23.31 6.42 -1.76
C THR A 105 -22.08 6.83 -2.58
N GLU A 106 -21.08 5.95 -2.63
CA GLU A 106 -19.78 6.19 -3.25
C GLU A 106 -19.91 6.74 -4.68
N ALA A 107 -20.75 6.10 -5.49
CA ALA A 107 -21.04 6.57 -6.85
C ALA A 107 -21.62 8.00 -6.86
N GLY A 108 -22.56 8.28 -5.96
CA GLY A 108 -23.27 9.55 -5.89
C GLY A 108 -22.34 10.72 -5.58
N PHE A 109 -21.61 10.62 -4.46
CA PHE A 109 -20.73 11.71 -4.06
C PHE A 109 -19.51 11.86 -4.99
N THR A 110 -19.02 10.77 -5.58
CA THR A 110 -17.93 10.83 -6.56
C THR A 110 -18.38 11.54 -7.83
N GLY A 111 -19.58 11.24 -8.34
CA GLY A 111 -20.15 11.93 -9.50
C GLY A 111 -20.37 13.43 -9.24
N ILE A 112 -20.82 13.79 -8.03
CA ILE A 112 -20.93 15.19 -7.60
C ILE A 112 -19.56 15.86 -7.59
N GLY A 113 -18.54 15.22 -7.01
CA GLY A 113 -17.16 15.71 -7.03
C GLY A 113 -16.65 15.94 -8.45
N VAL A 114 -16.80 14.97 -9.35
CA VAL A 114 -16.39 15.14 -10.76
C VAL A 114 -17.14 16.30 -11.43
N GLY A 115 -18.45 16.43 -11.20
CA GLY A 115 -19.24 17.55 -11.71
C GLY A 115 -18.78 18.91 -11.16
N ALA A 116 -18.41 18.99 -9.89
CA ALA A 116 -17.83 20.19 -9.28
C ALA A 116 -16.47 20.55 -9.93
N ALA A 117 -15.64 19.55 -10.21
CA ALA A 117 -14.36 19.75 -10.90
C ALA A 117 -14.53 20.31 -12.31
N TYR A 118 -15.56 19.88 -13.06
CA TYR A 118 -15.89 20.45 -14.38
C TYR A 118 -16.24 21.94 -14.30
N GLN A 119 -16.70 22.43 -13.15
CA GLN A 119 -17.05 23.84 -12.91
C GLN A 119 -15.89 24.63 -12.28
N GLY A 120 -14.69 24.06 -12.24
CA GLY A 120 -13.48 24.75 -11.78
C GLY A 120 -13.22 24.68 -10.28
N LEU A 121 -13.98 23.89 -9.52
CA LEU A 121 -13.65 23.57 -8.13
C LEU A 121 -12.59 22.47 -8.04
N ARG A 122 -11.98 22.30 -6.86
CA ARG A 122 -10.91 21.33 -6.61
C ARG A 122 -11.29 20.34 -5.51
N PRO A 123 -12.25 19.43 -5.77
CA PRO A 123 -12.70 18.48 -4.78
C PRO A 123 -11.61 17.48 -4.37
N VAL A 124 -11.54 17.22 -3.08
CA VAL A 124 -10.86 16.08 -2.47
C VAL A 124 -11.95 15.12 -1.99
N VAL A 125 -12.12 14.01 -2.72
CA VAL A 125 -13.10 12.97 -2.44
C VAL A 125 -12.45 11.88 -1.61
N GLU A 126 -12.97 11.63 -0.40
CA GLU A 126 -12.52 10.57 0.49
C GLU A 126 -13.41 9.33 0.36
N PHE A 127 -12.80 8.19 0.03
CA PHE A 127 -13.39 6.88 0.27
C PHE A 127 -12.92 6.35 1.63
N MET A 128 -13.85 5.87 2.45
CA MET A 128 -13.52 5.28 3.75
C MET A 128 -12.48 4.16 3.62
N THR A 129 -12.57 3.38 2.55
CA THR A 129 -11.49 2.54 2.04
C THR A 129 -11.60 2.41 0.52
N PHE A 130 -10.47 2.22 -0.18
CA PHE A 130 -10.48 2.00 -1.63
C PHE A 130 -11.24 0.75 -2.06
N ASN A 131 -11.52 -0.20 -1.15
CA ASN A 131 -12.43 -1.30 -1.44
C ASN A 131 -13.82 -0.81 -1.90
N PHE A 132 -14.30 0.29 -1.32
CA PHE A 132 -15.62 0.86 -1.63
C PHE A 132 -15.59 1.74 -2.88
N SER A 133 -14.40 2.19 -3.30
CA SER A 133 -14.22 2.93 -4.56
C SER A 133 -14.70 2.12 -5.79
N MET A 134 -14.80 0.79 -5.69
CA MET A 134 -15.39 -0.04 -6.74
C MET A 134 -16.82 0.36 -7.10
N GLN A 135 -17.62 0.86 -6.14
CA GLN A 135 -18.97 1.36 -6.42
C GLN A 135 -18.94 2.66 -7.25
N ALA A 136 -17.85 3.41 -7.21
CA ALA A 136 -17.67 4.69 -7.89
C ALA A 136 -16.70 4.65 -9.08
N ILE A 137 -16.15 3.47 -9.41
CA ILE A 137 -15.04 3.33 -10.35
C ILE A 137 -15.38 3.85 -11.74
N ASP A 138 -16.65 3.78 -12.15
CA ASP A 138 -17.12 4.34 -13.40
C ASP A 138 -16.94 5.87 -13.47
N HIS A 139 -17.23 6.59 -12.39
CA HIS A 139 -16.98 8.03 -12.36
C HIS A 139 -15.49 8.36 -12.35
N ILE A 140 -14.67 7.59 -11.63
CA ILE A 140 -13.21 7.80 -11.60
C ILE A 140 -12.62 7.59 -13.01
N ILE A 141 -13.04 6.54 -13.71
CA ILE A 141 -12.47 6.15 -15.00
C ILE A 141 -13.13 6.91 -16.16
N ASN A 142 -14.45 6.75 -16.33
CA ASN A 142 -15.14 7.20 -17.53
C ASN A 142 -15.51 8.67 -17.46
N SER A 143 -15.81 9.20 -16.27
CA SER A 143 -16.10 10.63 -16.10
C SER A 143 -14.84 11.45 -15.85
N ALA A 144 -13.97 11.08 -14.91
CA ALA A 144 -12.80 11.91 -14.58
C ALA A 144 -11.65 11.71 -15.57
N ALA A 145 -11.05 10.51 -15.61
CA ALA A 145 -9.80 10.27 -16.34
C ALA A 145 -9.84 10.64 -17.82
N LYS A 146 -10.98 10.35 -18.48
CA LYS A 146 -11.10 10.45 -19.94
C LYS A 146 -11.62 11.81 -20.42
N SER A 147 -12.18 12.65 -19.54
CA SER A 147 -12.89 13.86 -19.97
C SER A 147 -12.01 14.90 -20.62
N ASN A 148 -10.79 15.12 -20.13
CA ASN A 148 -9.87 16.05 -20.78
C ASN A 148 -9.55 15.63 -22.22
N TYR A 149 -9.29 14.34 -22.42
CA TYR A 149 -9.03 13.79 -23.75
C TYR A 149 -10.26 13.87 -24.67
N MET A 150 -11.42 13.41 -24.20
CA MET A 150 -12.66 13.38 -25.00
C MET A 150 -13.17 14.78 -25.36
N SER A 151 -12.89 15.77 -24.52
CA SER A 151 -13.23 17.18 -24.77
C SER A 151 -12.15 17.94 -25.54
N ALA A 152 -11.09 17.27 -26.03
CA ALA A 152 -9.95 17.90 -26.70
C ALA A 152 -9.33 19.04 -25.88
N GLY A 153 -9.18 18.84 -24.57
CA GLY A 153 -8.58 19.79 -23.63
C GLY A 153 -9.53 20.88 -23.11
N GLN A 154 -10.82 20.86 -23.47
CA GLN A 154 -11.77 21.88 -23.03
C GLN A 154 -12.23 21.70 -21.58
N ILE A 155 -12.23 20.46 -21.06
CA ILE A 155 -12.64 20.14 -19.69
C ILE A 155 -11.43 19.60 -18.93
N SER A 156 -10.88 20.38 -18.00
CA SER A 156 -9.93 19.88 -16.99
C SER A 156 -10.70 19.30 -15.82
N VAL A 157 -10.13 18.30 -15.15
CA VAL A 157 -10.79 17.64 -14.01
C VAL A 157 -9.83 17.61 -12.82
N PRO A 158 -9.60 18.76 -12.14
CA PRO A 158 -8.72 18.83 -10.98
C PRO A 158 -9.39 18.22 -9.76
N ILE A 159 -9.23 16.91 -9.57
CA ILE A 159 -9.87 16.15 -8.48
C ILE A 159 -8.89 15.16 -7.86
N VAL A 160 -8.96 15.02 -6.54
CA VAL A 160 -8.21 13.98 -5.80
C VAL A 160 -9.19 12.97 -5.23
N PHE A 161 -8.98 11.68 -5.51
CA PHE A 161 -9.64 10.57 -4.85
C PHE A 161 -8.67 9.97 -3.85
N ARG A 162 -8.96 10.01 -2.55
CA ARG A 162 -8.07 9.53 -1.49
C ARG A 162 -8.75 8.57 -0.52
N GLY A 163 -7.94 7.83 0.24
CA GLY A 163 -8.41 6.86 1.23
C GLY A 163 -7.40 5.73 1.47
N PRO A 164 -7.59 4.92 2.52
CA PRO A 164 -6.73 3.78 2.79
C PRO A 164 -6.91 2.67 1.74
N ASN A 165 -5.78 2.09 1.33
CA ASN A 165 -5.66 1.05 0.33
C ASN A 165 -4.73 -0.08 0.82
N GLY A 166 -5.03 -1.32 0.41
CA GLY A 166 -4.24 -2.50 0.77
C GLY A 166 -4.67 -3.11 2.10
N ALA A 167 -3.85 -4.02 2.64
CA ALA A 167 -4.25 -4.84 3.77
C ALA A 167 -4.12 -4.09 5.11
N ALA A 168 -5.15 -4.21 5.94
CA ALA A 168 -5.17 -3.83 7.35
C ALA A 168 -5.33 -5.06 8.25
N ALA A 169 -5.26 -4.88 9.57
CA ALA A 169 -5.24 -6.00 10.52
C ALA A 169 -6.64 -6.56 10.79
N GLY A 170 -6.89 -7.82 10.40
CA GLY A 170 -8.11 -8.54 10.77
C GLY A 170 -9.39 -8.03 10.12
N VAL A 171 -9.31 -7.37 8.97
CA VAL A 171 -10.48 -6.78 8.30
C VAL A 171 -11.09 -7.69 7.21
N GLY A 172 -10.46 -8.83 6.94
CA GLY A 172 -10.95 -9.86 6.03
C GLY A 172 -10.93 -9.44 4.55
N ALA A 173 -11.61 -10.24 3.72
CA ALA A 173 -11.46 -10.19 2.26
C ALA A 173 -11.89 -8.85 1.62
N GLN A 174 -12.97 -8.24 2.10
CA GLN A 174 -13.61 -7.08 1.47
C GLN A 174 -13.03 -5.72 1.92
N HIS A 175 -12.03 -5.73 2.81
CA HIS A 175 -11.41 -4.51 3.36
C HIS A 175 -9.88 -4.48 3.20
N SER A 176 -9.31 -5.40 2.42
CA SER A 176 -7.85 -5.61 2.34
C SER A 176 -7.25 -5.49 0.93
N GLN A 177 -8.03 -5.10 -0.07
CA GLN A 177 -7.58 -5.12 -1.46
C GLN A 177 -6.71 -3.90 -1.79
N CYS A 178 -5.65 -4.14 -2.58
CA CYS A 178 -4.82 -3.11 -3.17
C CYS A 178 -5.26 -2.82 -4.61
N TYR A 179 -5.58 -1.56 -4.92
CA TYR A 179 -6.07 -1.09 -6.22
C TYR A 179 -5.01 -0.38 -7.06
N ALA A 180 -3.73 -0.42 -6.65
CA ALA A 180 -2.63 0.23 -7.37
C ALA A 180 -2.59 -0.19 -8.85
N ALA A 181 -2.66 -1.49 -9.14
CA ALA A 181 -2.65 -2.00 -10.51
C ALA A 181 -3.91 -1.61 -11.30
N TRP A 182 -5.09 -1.68 -10.68
CA TRP A 182 -6.36 -1.34 -11.32
C TRP A 182 -6.38 0.09 -11.84
N TYR A 183 -6.08 1.06 -10.98
CA TYR A 183 -6.11 2.46 -11.37
C TYR A 183 -4.92 2.86 -12.25
N ALA A 184 -3.74 2.24 -12.07
CA ALA A 184 -2.57 2.53 -12.90
C ALA A 184 -2.74 2.08 -14.36
N HIS A 185 -3.64 1.13 -14.62
CA HIS A 185 -3.96 0.68 -15.97
C HIS A 185 -4.67 1.75 -16.82
N VAL A 186 -5.28 2.77 -16.20
CA VAL A 186 -6.20 3.71 -16.87
C VAL A 186 -5.46 4.99 -17.30
N PRO A 187 -5.37 5.30 -18.61
CA PRO A 187 -4.87 6.58 -19.08
C PRO A 187 -5.75 7.77 -18.65
N GLY A 188 -5.10 8.90 -18.38
CA GLY A 188 -5.73 10.10 -17.83
C GLY A 188 -5.72 10.18 -16.31
N LEU A 189 -5.48 9.07 -15.60
CA LEU A 189 -5.24 9.10 -14.15
C LEU A 189 -3.75 9.29 -13.83
N LYS A 190 -3.50 9.88 -12.66
CA LYS A 190 -2.25 9.74 -11.89
C LYS A 190 -2.54 8.90 -10.65
N VAL A 191 -1.63 8.02 -10.27
CA VAL A 191 -1.80 7.08 -9.14
C VAL A 191 -0.58 7.17 -8.23
N LEU A 192 -0.81 7.59 -6.98
CA LEU A 192 0.21 7.86 -5.97
C LEU A 192 0.03 6.95 -4.76
N THR A 193 1.14 6.52 -4.16
CA THR A 193 1.19 5.56 -3.04
C THR A 193 2.26 6.01 -2.04
N PRO A 194 1.96 6.91 -1.09
CA PRO A 194 2.93 7.40 -0.12
C PRO A 194 3.37 6.31 0.88
N TYR A 195 4.62 6.38 1.34
CA TYR A 195 5.14 5.53 2.42
C TYR A 195 5.40 6.32 3.71
N SER A 196 6.13 7.43 3.61
CA SER A 196 6.55 8.23 4.77
C SER A 196 5.66 9.46 4.99
N ALA A 197 5.83 10.14 6.13
CA ALA A 197 5.17 11.43 6.38
C ALA A 197 5.61 12.52 5.37
N GLU A 198 6.87 12.49 4.90
CA GLU A 198 7.35 13.35 3.80
C GLU A 198 6.60 13.08 2.51
N ASP A 199 6.45 11.80 2.14
CA ASP A 199 5.71 11.41 0.93
C ASP A 199 4.25 11.83 1.04
N ALA A 200 3.60 11.51 2.16
CA ALA A 200 2.19 11.78 2.39
C ALA A 200 1.88 13.27 2.27
N ARG A 201 2.65 14.12 2.96
CA ARG A 201 2.46 15.58 2.90
C ARG A 201 2.75 16.12 1.50
N GLY A 202 3.94 15.81 0.96
CA GLY A 202 4.40 16.39 -0.29
C GLY A 202 3.64 15.94 -1.53
N LEU A 203 3.27 14.66 -1.60
CA LEU A 203 2.51 14.10 -2.72
C LEU A 203 1.03 14.50 -2.66
N LEU A 204 0.42 14.63 -1.47
CA LEU A 204 -0.97 15.07 -1.38
C LEU A 204 -1.11 16.54 -1.80
N LYS A 205 -0.17 17.41 -1.39
CA LYS A 205 -0.11 18.79 -1.88
C LYS A 205 0.08 18.84 -3.39
N ALA A 206 1.00 18.02 -3.92
CA ALA A 206 1.19 17.91 -5.37
C ALA A 206 -0.09 17.44 -6.09
N ALA A 207 -0.80 16.45 -5.54
CA ALA A 207 -2.05 15.93 -6.08
C ALA A 207 -3.16 16.99 -6.10
N ILE A 208 -3.36 17.72 -4.99
CA ILE A 208 -4.39 18.76 -4.88
C ILE A 208 -4.11 19.92 -5.84
N ARG A 209 -2.85 20.21 -6.16
CA ARG A 209 -2.44 21.26 -7.11
C ARG A 209 -2.47 20.82 -8.57
N ASP A 210 -2.55 19.52 -8.83
CA ASP A 210 -2.50 18.97 -10.18
C ASP A 210 -3.80 19.24 -10.98
N PRO A 211 -3.75 19.60 -12.27
CA PRO A 211 -4.95 19.85 -13.06
C PRO A 211 -5.70 18.58 -13.49
N ASP A 212 -5.08 17.41 -13.34
CA ASP A 212 -5.61 16.10 -13.74
C ASP A 212 -6.18 15.30 -12.56
N PRO A 213 -7.03 14.29 -12.80
CA PRO A 213 -7.51 13.40 -11.75
C PRO A 213 -6.38 12.58 -11.11
N VAL A 214 -6.28 12.64 -9.78
CA VAL A 214 -5.28 11.90 -9.00
C VAL A 214 -5.95 10.92 -8.05
N VAL A 215 -5.54 9.66 -8.13
CA VAL A 215 -5.85 8.62 -7.15
C VAL A 215 -4.71 8.53 -6.14
N PHE A 216 -5.02 8.76 -4.87
CA PHE A 216 -4.08 8.83 -3.77
C PHE A 216 -4.31 7.68 -2.78
N LEU A 217 -3.53 6.61 -2.96
CA LEU A 217 -3.68 5.33 -2.25
C LEU A 217 -2.88 5.33 -0.96
N GLU A 218 -3.53 5.68 0.14
CA GLU A 218 -2.91 5.69 1.47
C GLU A 218 -2.85 4.29 2.06
N ASN A 219 -2.34 4.15 3.29
CA ASN A 219 -2.34 2.87 3.99
C ASN A 219 -2.71 3.04 5.46
N GLU A 220 -3.71 2.28 5.91
CA GLU A 220 -4.23 2.36 7.27
C GLU A 220 -3.15 2.15 8.35
N LEU A 221 -2.30 1.14 8.15
CA LEU A 221 -1.29 0.76 9.12
C LEU A 221 -0.19 1.81 9.25
N LEU A 222 -0.01 2.67 8.25
CA LEU A 222 0.98 3.74 8.27
C LEU A 222 0.48 5.00 8.99
N TYR A 223 -0.83 5.20 9.19
CA TYR A 223 -1.36 6.45 9.74
C TYR A 223 -0.79 6.82 11.12
N GLY A 224 -0.55 5.83 11.98
CA GLY A 224 0.05 6.03 13.30
C GLY A 224 1.58 6.07 13.31
N GLU A 225 2.24 5.69 12.21
CA GLU A 225 3.70 5.61 12.14
C GLU A 225 4.33 7.00 12.10
N SER A 226 5.39 7.18 12.89
CA SER A 226 6.10 8.46 13.05
C SER A 226 7.43 8.45 12.31
N PHE A 227 7.67 9.47 11.48
CA PHE A 227 8.90 9.62 10.70
C PHE A 227 9.65 10.89 11.13
N PRO A 228 11.00 10.89 11.06
CA PRO A 228 11.77 12.12 11.18
C PRO A 228 11.45 13.06 10.02
N ILE A 229 11.30 14.35 10.30
CA ILE A 229 10.96 15.37 9.31
C ILE A 229 12.02 16.47 9.30
N LYS A 230 12.47 16.83 8.09
CA LYS A 230 13.37 17.96 7.86
C LYS A 230 12.57 19.27 7.82
N ALA A 231 13.22 20.38 8.17
CA ALA A 231 12.59 21.70 8.16
C ALA A 231 11.97 22.09 6.80
N GLU A 232 12.60 21.68 5.69
CA GLU A 232 12.10 21.93 4.33
C GLU A 232 10.71 21.32 4.07
N VAL A 233 10.43 20.17 4.69
CA VAL A 233 9.16 19.45 4.54
C VAL A 233 8.03 20.13 5.31
N LEU A 234 8.33 21.10 6.17
CA LEU A 234 7.36 21.85 6.97
C LEU A 234 6.94 23.15 6.29
N ASP A 235 7.65 23.54 5.23
CA ASP A 235 7.29 24.69 4.42
C ASP A 235 5.96 24.43 3.67
N SER A 236 5.10 25.44 3.57
CA SER A 236 3.81 25.36 2.87
C SER A 236 3.96 25.21 1.34
N SER A 237 5.09 25.63 0.79
CA SER A 237 5.43 25.47 -0.63
C SER A 237 5.94 24.06 -0.95
N PHE A 238 6.36 23.29 0.06
CA PHE A 238 6.92 21.94 -0.12
C PHE A 238 5.96 21.05 -0.92
N SER A 239 6.52 20.40 -1.93
CA SER A 239 5.82 19.42 -2.76
C SER A 239 6.80 18.39 -3.29
N VAL A 240 6.29 17.20 -3.57
CA VAL A 240 7.07 16.11 -4.18
C VAL A 240 6.61 15.95 -5.63
N PRO A 241 7.53 15.91 -6.61
CA PRO A 241 7.15 15.77 -8.00
C PRO A 241 6.49 14.41 -8.27
N ILE A 242 5.32 14.44 -8.91
CA ILE A 242 4.63 13.25 -9.38
C ILE A 242 5.45 12.58 -10.49
N GLY A 243 5.47 11.24 -10.50
CA GLY A 243 6.24 10.46 -11.46
C GLY A 243 7.74 10.36 -11.15
N LYS A 244 8.13 10.67 -9.91
CA LYS A 244 9.51 10.54 -9.43
C LYS A 244 9.62 9.59 -8.25
N ALA A 245 10.40 8.53 -8.44
CA ALA A 245 10.75 7.60 -7.39
C ALA A 245 11.84 8.20 -6.46
N LYS A 246 11.98 7.63 -5.27
CA LYS A 246 13.02 7.99 -4.30
C LYS A 246 13.88 6.77 -3.97
N ILE A 247 15.19 6.91 -4.07
CA ILE A 247 16.13 5.94 -3.52
C ILE A 247 16.18 6.17 -2.01
N GLU A 248 15.58 5.26 -1.24
CA GLU A 248 15.58 5.30 0.23
C GLU A 248 16.87 4.75 0.82
N ARG A 249 17.54 3.87 0.05
CA ARG A 249 18.83 3.28 0.41
C ARG A 249 19.62 2.98 -0.86
N GLU A 250 20.84 3.50 -0.95
CA GLU A 250 21.78 3.15 -2.04
C GLU A 250 22.27 1.70 -1.90
N GLY A 251 22.51 1.05 -3.02
CA GLY A 251 23.14 -0.27 -3.08
C GLY A 251 23.79 -0.56 -4.43
N LYS A 252 24.41 -1.74 -4.52
CA LYS A 252 25.21 -2.13 -5.71
C LYS A 252 25.00 -3.56 -6.20
N ASP A 253 24.37 -4.42 -5.40
CA ASP A 253 24.28 -5.85 -5.71
C ASP A 253 22.87 -6.27 -6.15
N VAL A 254 21.82 -5.58 -5.69
CA VAL A 254 20.42 -5.81 -6.09
C VAL A 254 19.57 -4.55 -5.98
N THR A 255 18.69 -4.32 -6.94
CA THR A 255 17.64 -3.30 -6.90
C THR A 255 16.37 -3.89 -6.30
N ILE A 256 15.77 -3.22 -5.33
CA ILE A 256 14.49 -3.59 -4.74
C ILE A 256 13.51 -2.42 -4.94
N THR A 257 12.44 -2.64 -5.69
CA THR A 257 11.37 -1.64 -5.83
C THR A 257 10.20 -1.98 -4.92
N ALA A 258 9.69 -1.00 -4.19
CA ALA A 258 8.51 -1.15 -3.35
C ALA A 258 7.69 0.14 -3.31
N PHE A 259 6.45 0.04 -2.84
CA PHE A 259 5.56 1.18 -2.62
C PHE A 259 4.72 0.99 -1.36
N SER A 260 4.13 2.08 -0.85
CA SER A 260 3.32 2.04 0.37
C SER A 260 4.10 1.38 1.53
N LYS A 261 3.42 0.64 2.41
CA LYS A 261 4.00 0.00 3.59
C LYS A 261 5.11 -1.02 3.27
N MET A 262 5.13 -1.56 2.04
CA MET A 262 6.17 -2.51 1.61
C MET A 262 7.56 -1.86 1.55
N VAL A 263 7.65 -0.53 1.37
CA VAL A 263 8.94 0.18 1.47
C VAL A 263 9.53 -0.02 2.85
N GLY A 264 8.76 0.16 3.92
CA GLY A 264 9.18 -0.11 5.29
C GLY A 264 9.65 -1.55 5.48
N VAL A 265 8.88 -2.53 4.96
CA VAL A 265 9.25 -3.95 5.00
C VAL A 265 10.62 -4.19 4.33
N THR A 266 10.89 -3.58 3.17
CA THR A 266 12.18 -3.71 2.47
C THR A 266 13.34 -2.98 3.16
N LEU A 267 13.04 -1.92 3.92
CA LEU A 267 14.05 -1.17 4.67
C LEU A 267 14.51 -1.91 5.93
N THR A 268 13.63 -2.67 6.60
CA THR A 268 14.01 -3.51 7.76
C THR A 268 15.05 -4.58 7.43
N VAL A 269 15.22 -4.91 6.15
CA VAL A 269 16.29 -5.78 5.68
C VAL A 269 17.66 -5.21 6.10
N LYS A 270 17.83 -3.91 6.37
CA LYS A 270 19.09 -3.29 6.86
C LYS A 270 19.48 -3.70 8.28
N ASP A 271 18.54 -3.79 9.21
CA ASP A 271 18.82 -4.09 10.64
C ASP A 271 19.38 -5.50 10.86
N LEU A 272 19.28 -6.28 9.80
CA LEU A 272 19.76 -7.64 9.66
C LEU A 272 21.21 -7.69 9.15
N PHE A 273 21.71 -6.62 8.49
CA PHE A 273 23.11 -6.48 8.02
C PHE A 273 24.04 -5.73 8.98
N THR A 274 23.51 -4.99 9.97
CA THR A 274 24.27 -4.18 10.92
C THR A 274 24.58 -4.87 12.25
N LEU A 275 24.22 -6.16 12.42
CA LEU A 275 24.73 -6.96 13.52
C LEU A 275 26.23 -7.22 13.30
N ASN A 276 27.04 -6.36 13.90
CA ASN A 276 28.50 -6.45 13.90
C ASN A 276 28.98 -7.91 14.12
N PRO A 277 29.95 -8.40 13.34
CA PRO A 277 30.70 -9.58 13.72
C PRO A 277 31.54 -9.20 14.96
N CYS A 278 31.69 -10.12 15.90
CA CYS A 278 32.51 -10.02 17.12
C CYS A 278 31.82 -9.44 18.38
N LYS A 279 31.34 -10.35 19.22
CA LYS A 279 32.07 -10.82 20.42
C LYS A 279 31.31 -12.00 21.02
N ILE A 280 31.57 -13.21 20.53
CA ILE A 280 31.33 -14.41 21.35
C ILE A 280 32.67 -14.79 21.93
N VAL A 281 32.87 -14.41 23.19
CA VAL A 281 33.90 -14.98 24.06
C VAL A 281 33.52 -16.46 24.25
N PRO A 282 34.41 -17.43 23.98
CA PRO A 282 34.07 -18.83 24.20
C PRO A 282 34.10 -19.10 25.70
N SER A 283 32.92 -19.15 26.33
CA SER A 283 32.78 -19.63 27.70
C SER A 283 31.94 -20.91 27.74
N GLY A 284 32.63 -22.04 27.60
CA GLY A 284 32.33 -23.32 28.28
C GLY A 284 31.07 -24.12 27.89
N PRO A 285 31.06 -25.44 28.12
CA PRO A 285 29.94 -26.31 27.79
C PRO A 285 28.91 -26.29 28.94
N PHE A 286 27.65 -26.00 28.62
CA PHE A 286 26.53 -26.31 29.52
C PHE A 286 25.67 -27.41 28.91
N HIS A 287 25.67 -28.56 29.60
CA HIS A 287 24.74 -29.67 29.42
C HIS A 287 23.31 -29.24 29.74
N ILE A 288 22.34 -29.66 28.92
CA ILE A 288 20.93 -29.77 29.31
C ILE A 288 20.46 -31.18 28.99
N THR A 289 20.12 -31.93 30.03
CA THR A 289 19.55 -33.28 30.00
C THR A 289 18.03 -33.18 29.91
N PHE A 290 17.40 -33.90 28.97
CA PHE A 290 15.95 -34.14 29.00
C PHE A 290 15.69 -35.63 29.20
N GLY A 291 14.83 -35.94 30.19
CA GLY A 291 14.50 -37.29 30.64
C GLY A 291 13.66 -38.08 29.64
N PHE A 292 13.95 -39.38 29.59
CA PHE A 292 13.26 -40.41 28.82
C PHE A 292 11.87 -40.73 29.41
N VAL A 293 10.85 -40.80 28.55
CA VAL A 293 9.72 -41.73 28.72
C VAL A 293 9.71 -42.67 27.51
N SER A 294 9.71 -43.96 27.82
CA SER A 294 9.82 -45.09 26.90
C SER A 294 8.62 -45.21 25.95
N CYS A 295 8.88 -45.27 24.64
CA CYS A 295 7.96 -45.80 23.64
C CYS A 295 8.72 -46.77 22.72
N ARG A 296 9.21 -47.87 23.29
CA ARG A 296 9.95 -48.91 22.56
C ARG A 296 9.06 -49.85 21.74
N ASN A 297 7.73 -49.82 21.93
CA ASN A 297 6.80 -50.73 21.24
C ASN A 297 6.04 -50.12 20.05
N PHE A 298 6.24 -48.84 19.72
CA PHE A 298 5.59 -48.19 18.57
C PHE A 298 6.43 -48.28 17.28
N PHE A 299 7.76 -48.42 17.40
CA PHE A 299 8.67 -48.43 16.24
C PHE A 299 8.73 -49.78 15.50
N ASP A 300 8.39 -50.89 16.16
CA ASP A 300 8.52 -52.22 15.54
C ASP A 300 7.33 -52.58 14.61
N ARG A 301 6.21 -51.86 14.69
CA ARG A 301 5.05 -52.07 13.78
C ARG A 301 5.01 -51.16 12.54
N LEU A 302 5.97 -50.24 12.40
CA LEU A 302 6.00 -49.26 11.30
C LEU A 302 7.05 -49.57 10.20
N ARG A 303 7.53 -50.80 10.10
CA ARG A 303 8.50 -51.21 9.05
C ARG A 303 7.89 -51.51 7.67
N ALA A 304 6.62 -51.18 7.40
CA ALA A 304 5.97 -51.57 6.15
C ALA A 304 5.14 -50.48 5.44
N GLN A 305 5.26 -49.19 5.80
CA GLN A 305 4.66 -48.10 5.02
C GLN A 305 5.71 -47.07 4.63
N THR A 306 5.78 -46.83 3.32
CA THR A 306 6.80 -46.07 2.59
C THR A 306 7.00 -44.65 3.16
N ALA A 307 8.28 -44.26 3.28
CA ALA A 307 8.79 -42.97 3.79
C ALA A 307 8.27 -41.69 3.09
N MET A 308 7.31 -41.81 2.17
CA MET A 308 6.70 -40.72 1.43
C MET A 308 5.53 -40.08 2.20
N GLU A 309 4.76 -40.85 2.98
CA GLU A 309 3.62 -40.33 3.74
C GLU A 309 4.03 -39.63 5.05
N LEU A 310 5.14 -40.05 5.67
CA LEU A 310 5.71 -39.36 6.84
C LEU A 310 6.32 -37.99 6.49
N ARG A 311 6.80 -37.79 5.26
CA ARG A 311 7.31 -36.48 4.80
C ARG A 311 6.17 -35.47 4.63
N ALA A 312 5.03 -35.88 4.09
CA ALA A 312 3.87 -35.01 3.94
C ALA A 312 3.28 -34.58 5.30
N SER A 313 3.21 -35.50 6.28
CA SER A 313 2.69 -35.20 7.61
C SER A 313 3.63 -34.36 8.48
N MET A 314 4.95 -34.45 8.28
CA MET A 314 5.93 -33.62 8.99
C MET A 314 6.04 -32.21 8.38
N ILE A 315 5.86 -32.09 7.06
CA ILE A 315 5.74 -30.80 6.35
C ILE A 315 4.44 -30.07 6.74
N LEU A 316 3.35 -30.81 6.99
CA LEU A 316 2.10 -30.26 7.51
C LEU A 316 2.23 -29.83 8.99
N MET A 317 2.96 -30.60 9.83
CA MET A 317 3.20 -30.20 11.23
C MET A 317 4.11 -28.97 11.38
N ILE A 318 5.10 -28.79 10.51
CA ILE A 318 5.95 -27.58 10.51
C ILE A 318 5.19 -26.37 9.97
N ARG A 319 4.21 -26.56 9.08
CA ARG A 319 3.26 -25.52 8.64
C ARG A 319 2.23 -25.15 9.72
N CYS A 320 1.90 -26.04 10.66
CA CYS A 320 0.92 -25.80 11.72
C CYS A 320 1.47 -25.11 12.97
N TYR A 321 2.79 -25.06 13.19
CA TYR A 321 3.40 -24.40 14.36
C TYR A 321 3.91 -22.98 14.04
N ALA A 322 3.05 -22.16 13.41
CA ALA A 322 3.35 -20.78 13.05
C ALA A 322 2.91 -19.79 14.15
N SER A 323 3.39 -19.97 15.39
CA SER A 323 3.19 -18.99 16.47
C SER A 323 4.13 -19.27 17.66
N GLY A 324 5.44 -19.23 17.41
CA GLY A 324 6.42 -19.43 18.48
C GLY A 324 7.79 -18.77 18.22
N PRO A 325 8.65 -18.69 19.25
CA PRO A 325 9.97 -18.04 19.23
C PRO A 325 10.95 -18.54 18.15
N GLY A 326 10.65 -19.65 17.46
CA GLY A 326 11.45 -20.19 16.36
C GLY A 326 11.47 -19.33 15.09
N VAL A 327 10.41 -18.53 14.82
CA VAL A 327 10.39 -17.62 13.65
C VAL A 327 11.38 -16.46 13.85
N MET A 328 11.56 -15.98 15.08
CA MET A 328 12.56 -14.94 15.40
C MET A 328 14.00 -15.45 15.20
N ALA A 329 14.25 -16.74 15.41
CA ALA A 329 15.55 -17.36 15.16
C ALA A 329 15.87 -17.50 13.66
N LEU A 330 14.86 -17.79 12.82
CA LEU A 330 15.01 -17.86 11.36
C LEU A 330 15.17 -16.48 10.71
N LYS A 331 14.42 -15.46 11.20
CA LYS A 331 14.60 -14.05 10.81
C LYS A 331 16.03 -13.58 11.00
N LYS A 332 16.63 -13.87 12.17
CA LYS A 332 18.05 -13.58 12.45
C LYS A 332 19.00 -14.38 11.56
N LYS A 333 18.63 -15.59 11.14
CA LYS A 333 19.48 -16.42 10.29
C LYS A 333 19.55 -15.93 8.84
N ALA A 334 18.43 -15.50 8.24
CA ALA A 334 18.40 -14.97 6.86
C ALA A 334 19.23 -13.69 6.72
N ALA A 335 18.99 -12.82 7.68
CA ALA A 335 19.75 -11.63 7.97
C ALA A 335 21.24 -11.85 8.13
N GLU A 336 21.60 -12.78 9.01
CA GLU A 336 22.97 -13.18 9.22
C GLU A 336 23.59 -13.75 7.94
N ILE A 337 22.86 -14.49 7.09
CA ILE A 337 23.39 -14.99 5.82
C ILE A 337 23.66 -13.84 4.86
N LEU A 338 22.69 -12.95 4.63
CA LEU A 338 22.86 -11.81 3.73
C LEU A 338 23.95 -10.85 4.26
N SER A 339 24.02 -10.65 5.57
CA SER A 339 25.07 -9.90 6.29
C SER A 339 26.45 -10.54 6.15
N LYS A 340 26.55 -11.85 6.36
CA LYS A 340 27.80 -12.62 6.19
C LYS A 340 28.27 -12.62 4.73
N GLU A 341 27.36 -12.49 3.77
CA GLU A 341 27.68 -12.42 2.34
C GLU A 341 27.95 -11.00 1.82
N GLY A 342 27.65 -9.96 2.61
CA GLY A 342 27.96 -8.57 2.29
C GLY A 342 27.14 -7.97 1.15
N ILE A 343 25.92 -8.46 0.94
CA ILE A 343 25.03 -8.03 -0.16
C ILE A 343 24.43 -6.65 0.15
N SER A 344 24.62 -5.70 -0.77
CA SER A 344 24.18 -4.32 -0.69
C SER A 344 22.99 -4.06 -1.61
N ALA A 345 21.80 -3.93 -1.01
CA ALA A 345 20.54 -3.72 -1.72
C ALA A 345 20.14 -2.25 -1.82
N GLU A 346 19.95 -1.78 -3.06
CA GLU A 346 19.34 -0.50 -3.41
C GLU A 346 17.82 -0.60 -3.21
N VAL A 347 17.22 0.31 -2.44
CA VAL A 347 15.77 0.32 -2.20
C VAL A 347 15.15 1.56 -2.81
N ILE A 348 14.22 1.35 -3.74
CA ILE A 348 13.48 2.38 -4.45
C ILE A 348 12.04 2.39 -3.94
N ASN A 349 11.65 3.51 -3.34
CA ASN A 349 10.27 3.88 -3.07
C ASN A 349 9.66 4.49 -4.33
N LEU A 350 8.72 3.78 -4.95
CA LEU A 350 8.16 4.19 -6.25
C LEU A 350 7.45 5.53 -6.20
N ARG A 351 6.76 5.85 -5.08
CA ARG A 351 5.88 7.02 -4.86
C ARG A 351 4.69 7.14 -5.84
N SER A 352 4.95 7.07 -7.14
CA SER A 352 3.96 7.12 -8.22
C SER A 352 3.98 5.80 -8.98
N ILE A 353 2.80 5.17 -9.07
CA ILE A 353 2.58 3.98 -9.90
C ILE A 353 2.22 4.42 -11.32
N ARG A 354 1.54 5.56 -11.45
CA ARG A 354 1.25 6.21 -12.73
C ARG A 354 1.43 7.72 -12.62
N PRO A 355 2.29 8.35 -13.45
CA PRO A 355 3.27 7.70 -14.34
C PRO A 355 4.39 7.02 -13.54
N LEU A 356 4.81 5.83 -13.97
CA LEU A 356 5.92 5.10 -13.34
C LEU A 356 7.27 5.73 -13.72
N ASP A 357 8.17 5.90 -12.74
CA ASP A 357 9.54 6.38 -12.98
C ASP A 357 10.44 5.27 -13.55
N ARG A 358 10.15 4.84 -14.78
CA ARG A 358 10.91 3.81 -15.51
C ARG A 358 12.40 4.15 -15.59
N ALA A 359 12.74 5.43 -15.69
CA ALA A 359 14.12 5.88 -15.83
C ALA A 359 14.94 5.59 -14.56
N ALA A 360 14.43 5.93 -13.38
CA ALA A 360 15.11 5.65 -12.12
C ALA A 360 15.29 4.15 -11.87
N ILE A 361 14.25 3.35 -12.14
CA ILE A 361 14.31 1.88 -11.98
C ILE A 361 15.37 1.28 -12.89
N ASN A 362 15.34 1.60 -14.19
CA ASN A 362 16.30 1.08 -15.16
C ASN A 362 17.73 1.52 -14.86
N ALA A 363 17.94 2.78 -14.43
CA ALA A 363 19.27 3.24 -14.02
C ALA A 363 19.83 2.43 -12.85
N SER A 364 18.99 2.11 -11.85
CA SER A 364 19.36 1.25 -10.73
C SER A 364 19.67 -0.18 -11.18
N VAL A 365 18.83 -0.77 -12.04
CA VAL A 365 19.06 -2.14 -12.54
C VAL A 365 20.35 -2.24 -13.35
N ARG A 366 20.68 -1.25 -14.18
CA ARG A 366 21.97 -1.21 -14.90
C ARG A 366 23.18 -1.14 -13.96
N LYS A 367 23.00 -0.58 -12.75
CA LYS A 367 24.02 -0.53 -11.69
C LYS A 367 24.13 -1.86 -10.94
N THR A 368 23.02 -2.51 -10.62
CA THR A 368 22.99 -3.69 -9.72
C THR A 368 22.86 -5.03 -10.41
N SER A 369 22.53 -5.05 -11.69
CA SER A 369 22.32 -6.23 -12.54
C SER A 369 21.24 -7.22 -12.07
N ARG A 370 20.44 -6.86 -11.06
CA ARG A 370 19.40 -7.70 -10.44
C ARG A 370 18.24 -6.84 -9.95
N LEU A 371 17.03 -7.39 -10.01
CA LEU A 371 15.81 -6.73 -9.59
C LEU A 371 14.87 -7.66 -8.80
N VAL A 372 14.34 -7.14 -7.70
CA VAL A 372 13.23 -7.72 -6.94
C VAL A 372 12.13 -6.67 -6.78
N THR A 373 10.90 -6.99 -7.16
CA THR A 373 9.74 -6.12 -6.92
C THR A 373 8.95 -6.60 -5.72
N VAL A 374 8.54 -5.70 -4.82
CA VAL A 374 7.79 -6.03 -3.61
C VAL A 374 6.49 -5.23 -3.55
N GLU A 375 5.36 -5.94 -3.51
CA GLU A 375 4.02 -5.36 -3.39
C GLU A 375 3.12 -6.20 -2.48
N GLU A 376 2.11 -5.61 -1.86
CA GLU A 376 1.10 -6.37 -1.09
C GLU A 376 -0.10 -6.79 -1.93
N GLY A 377 -0.22 -6.25 -3.15
CA GLY A 377 -1.28 -6.57 -4.08
C GLY A 377 -1.16 -7.99 -4.64
N PHE A 378 -2.21 -8.43 -5.34
CA PHE A 378 -2.24 -9.76 -5.94
C PHE A 378 -1.19 -9.91 -7.06
N PRO A 379 -0.63 -11.11 -7.26
CA PRO A 379 0.52 -11.32 -8.13
C PRO A 379 0.17 -11.25 -9.62
N GLN A 380 -1.04 -11.70 -10.01
CA GLN A 380 -1.48 -11.66 -11.39
C GLN A 380 -1.86 -10.24 -11.78
N HIS A 381 -1.26 -9.73 -12.86
CA HIS A 381 -1.47 -8.37 -13.35
C HIS A 381 -1.13 -7.26 -12.31
N GLY A 382 -0.31 -7.58 -11.31
CA GLY A 382 0.18 -6.64 -10.30
C GLY A 382 1.19 -5.63 -10.84
N VAL A 383 1.57 -4.66 -10.01
CA VAL A 383 2.51 -3.57 -10.39
C VAL A 383 3.88 -4.13 -10.77
N GLY A 384 4.33 -5.17 -10.09
CA GLY A 384 5.61 -5.82 -10.37
C GLY A 384 5.69 -6.42 -11.78
N ALA A 385 4.56 -6.73 -12.42
CA ALA A 385 4.55 -7.23 -13.80
C ALA A 385 4.94 -6.12 -14.80
N GLU A 386 4.40 -4.91 -14.65
CA GLU A 386 4.74 -3.74 -15.48
C GLU A 386 6.21 -3.34 -15.28
N ILE A 387 6.69 -3.34 -14.03
CA ILE A 387 8.09 -3.03 -13.72
C ILE A 387 9.03 -4.05 -14.38
N CYS A 388 8.69 -5.34 -14.28
CA CYS A 388 9.46 -6.41 -14.91
C CYS A 388 9.57 -6.18 -16.43
N MET A 389 8.44 -5.90 -17.10
CA MET A 389 8.46 -5.65 -18.53
C MET A 389 9.22 -4.38 -18.90
N SER A 390 9.09 -3.29 -18.15
CA SER A 390 9.90 -2.09 -18.39
C SER A 390 11.40 -2.39 -18.38
N VAL A 391 11.86 -3.29 -17.51
CA VAL A 391 13.27 -3.62 -17.37
C VAL A 391 13.72 -4.59 -18.48
N VAL A 392 12.86 -5.51 -18.89
CA VAL A 392 13.10 -6.37 -20.06
C VAL A 392 13.17 -5.54 -21.35
N GLU A 393 12.34 -4.51 -21.49
CA GLU A 393 12.38 -3.63 -22.66
C GLU A 393 13.63 -2.76 -22.69
N ASP A 394 14.02 -2.17 -21.56
CA ASP A 394 15.00 -1.09 -21.53
C ASP A 394 16.40 -1.49 -20.99
N SER A 395 16.52 -2.63 -20.29
CA SER A 395 17.74 -3.02 -19.56
C SER A 395 18.01 -4.53 -19.53
N PHE A 396 17.44 -5.32 -20.45
CA PHE A 396 17.56 -6.79 -20.44
C PHE A 396 19.01 -7.29 -20.44
N GLU A 397 19.90 -6.65 -21.21
CA GLU A 397 21.31 -7.03 -21.32
C GLU A 397 22.12 -6.87 -20.02
N TYR A 398 21.59 -6.11 -19.05
CA TYR A 398 22.21 -5.88 -17.76
C TYR A 398 21.77 -6.88 -16.69
N LEU A 399 20.76 -7.72 -16.96
CA LEU A 399 20.24 -8.67 -15.98
C LEU A 399 21.12 -9.92 -15.89
N ASP A 400 21.75 -10.11 -14.73
CA ASP A 400 22.48 -11.34 -14.38
C ASP A 400 21.53 -12.49 -13.98
N ALA A 401 20.28 -12.17 -13.65
CA ALA A 401 19.28 -13.13 -13.19
C ALA A 401 17.87 -12.66 -13.58
N PRO A 402 16.91 -13.59 -13.72
CA PRO A 402 15.49 -13.24 -13.86
C PRO A 402 15.02 -12.27 -12.77
N VAL A 403 14.09 -11.38 -13.14
CA VAL A 403 13.40 -10.50 -12.19
C VAL A 403 12.51 -11.34 -11.27
N GLU A 404 12.63 -11.11 -9.95
CA GLU A 404 11.78 -11.77 -8.96
C GLU A 404 10.67 -10.85 -8.46
N ARG A 405 9.49 -11.43 -8.24
CA ARG A 405 8.31 -10.69 -7.77
C ARG A 405 7.78 -11.27 -6.48
N ILE A 406 7.81 -10.46 -5.43
CA ILE A 406 7.24 -10.77 -4.12
C ILE A 406 5.94 -9.98 -4.02
N ALA A 407 4.82 -10.70 -3.99
CA ALA A 407 3.47 -10.16 -3.99
C ALA A 407 2.63 -10.80 -2.87
N GLY A 408 1.42 -10.28 -2.65
CA GLY A 408 0.42 -10.96 -1.84
C GLY A 408 0.08 -12.36 -2.37
N ALA A 409 -0.49 -13.20 -1.52
CA ALA A 409 -1.01 -14.49 -1.96
C ALA A 409 -2.19 -14.29 -2.93
N ASP A 410 -2.30 -15.16 -3.93
CA ASP A 410 -3.36 -15.11 -4.94
C ASP A 410 -4.69 -15.70 -4.42
N VAL A 411 -5.17 -15.12 -3.33
CA VAL A 411 -6.41 -15.51 -2.63
C VAL A 411 -7.07 -14.27 -2.02
N PRO A 412 -8.40 -14.25 -1.85
CA PRO A 412 -9.04 -13.24 -1.02
C PRO A 412 -8.44 -13.23 0.39
N MET A 413 -8.25 -12.05 0.98
CA MET A 413 -7.58 -11.92 2.28
C MET A 413 -8.32 -12.73 3.36
N PRO A 414 -7.67 -13.73 4.00
CA PRO A 414 -8.28 -14.49 5.08
C PRO A 414 -8.36 -13.66 6.37
N TYR A 415 -9.40 -13.88 7.17
CA TYR A 415 -9.57 -13.20 8.47
C TYR A 415 -8.73 -13.82 9.59
N ALA A 416 -8.46 -15.13 9.53
CA ALA A 416 -7.71 -15.81 10.60
C ALA A 416 -6.27 -15.29 10.62
N ALA A 417 -5.82 -14.75 11.76
CA ALA A 417 -4.55 -14.03 11.89
C ALA A 417 -3.32 -14.83 11.40
N ASN A 418 -3.32 -16.15 11.60
CA ASN A 418 -2.26 -17.03 11.10
C ASN A 418 -2.23 -17.10 9.57
N LEU A 419 -3.38 -17.07 8.91
CA LEU A 419 -3.49 -17.08 7.45
C LEU A 419 -3.27 -15.69 6.86
N GLU A 420 -3.79 -14.64 7.50
CA GLU A 420 -3.62 -13.24 7.08
C GLU A 420 -2.13 -12.89 7.00
N ARG A 421 -1.37 -13.33 8.01
CA ARG A 421 0.08 -13.19 8.04
C ARG A 421 0.80 -13.89 6.88
N LEU A 422 0.25 -14.99 6.37
CA LEU A 422 0.80 -15.73 5.22
C LEU A 422 0.35 -15.15 3.88
N ALA A 423 -0.72 -14.35 3.87
CA ALA A 423 -1.30 -13.78 2.65
C ALA A 423 -0.65 -12.45 2.23
N VAL A 424 0.05 -11.78 3.13
CA VAL A 424 0.80 -10.54 2.86
C VAL A 424 2.30 -10.84 2.94
N PRO A 425 3.17 -10.25 2.11
CA PRO A 425 4.60 -10.35 2.30
C PRO A 425 5.01 -9.82 3.69
N GLN A 426 5.47 -10.74 4.54
CA GLN A 426 6.01 -10.43 5.85
C GLN A 426 7.50 -10.76 5.82
N ASP A 427 8.32 -9.86 6.39
CA ASP A 427 9.74 -10.12 6.66
C ASP A 427 10.48 -10.72 5.43
N LEU A 428 10.77 -9.90 4.43
CA LEU A 428 11.36 -10.30 3.12
C LEU A 428 12.49 -11.34 3.23
N ALA A 429 13.30 -11.25 4.29
CA ALA A 429 14.38 -12.18 4.60
C ALA A 429 13.91 -13.64 4.83
N TYR A 430 12.75 -13.88 5.45
CA TYR A 430 12.16 -15.21 5.64
C TYR A 430 11.61 -15.80 4.34
N GLN A 431 11.01 -14.96 3.49
CA GLN A 431 10.52 -15.40 2.18
C GLN A 431 11.70 -15.78 1.26
N ILE A 432 12.74 -14.93 1.22
CA ILE A 432 14.00 -15.24 0.54
C ILE A 432 14.65 -16.52 1.12
N MET A 433 14.60 -16.74 2.44
CA MET A 433 15.17 -17.94 3.08
C MET A 433 14.38 -19.24 2.87
N LEU A 434 13.05 -19.21 2.90
CA LEU A 434 12.20 -20.37 2.63
C LEU A 434 12.44 -20.86 1.20
N ASP A 435 12.64 -19.92 0.29
CA ASP A 435 13.01 -20.19 -1.09
C ASP A 435 14.44 -20.72 -1.21
N MET A 436 15.35 -20.39 -0.27
CA MET A 436 16.73 -20.95 -0.19
C MET A 436 16.83 -22.31 0.53
N GLY A 437 15.82 -22.71 1.32
CA GLY A 437 15.89 -23.84 2.25
C GLY A 437 15.66 -25.24 1.67
N ASP A 438 15.32 -25.35 0.38
CA ASP A 438 14.93 -26.61 -0.28
C ASP A 438 16.13 -27.47 -0.76
N ASP A 439 17.39 -27.04 -0.55
CA ASP A 439 18.55 -27.69 -1.19
C ASP A 439 19.66 -28.20 -0.25
N SER A 440 19.30 -28.60 0.99
CA SER A 440 20.28 -29.17 1.94
C SER A 440 20.76 -30.59 1.63
N SER A 441 20.54 -31.12 0.42
CA SER A 441 20.89 -32.52 0.08
C SER A 441 22.01 -32.73 -0.93
N ASN A 442 22.66 -31.70 -1.49
CA ASN A 442 23.65 -31.94 -2.57
C ASN A 442 24.94 -31.09 -2.57
N VAL A 443 25.43 -30.65 -1.41
CA VAL A 443 26.76 -30.03 -1.33
C VAL A 443 27.80 -31.02 -0.84
N SER A 444 28.26 -31.89 -1.74
CA SER A 444 29.58 -32.49 -1.63
C SER A 444 30.36 -32.31 -2.92
N ARG A 445 31.50 -31.61 -2.78
CA ARG A 445 32.66 -31.49 -3.68
C ARG A 445 32.70 -30.33 -4.69
N GLU A 446 33.90 -29.74 -4.65
CA GLU A 446 34.62 -28.96 -5.66
C GLU A 446 34.55 -27.43 -5.65
N THR A 447 35.66 -26.90 -5.13
CA THR A 447 36.20 -25.55 -5.16
C THR A 447 36.69 -25.14 -6.53
N SER A 448 36.30 -23.95 -7.00
CA SER A 448 37.16 -22.90 -7.57
C SER A 448 36.27 -21.74 -8.01
N ARG A 449 36.88 -20.60 -8.37
CA ARG A 449 36.31 -19.26 -8.60
C ARG A 449 35.04 -19.14 -9.48
N GLN A 450 34.54 -20.22 -10.09
CA GLN A 450 33.21 -20.33 -10.71
C GLN A 450 32.04 -20.33 -9.71
N SER A 451 32.28 -20.51 -8.40
CA SER A 451 31.24 -20.86 -7.41
C SER A 451 30.34 -19.72 -6.87
N ARG A 452 30.42 -18.50 -7.41
CA ARG A 452 29.47 -17.42 -7.05
C ARG A 452 28.30 -17.31 -8.03
N ILE A 453 28.50 -17.70 -9.28
CA ILE A 453 27.52 -17.56 -10.37
C ILE A 453 26.46 -18.68 -10.28
N GLY A 454 26.90 -19.94 -10.09
CA GLY A 454 25.98 -21.09 -9.98
C GLY A 454 25.10 -21.08 -8.72
N LYS A 455 25.60 -20.55 -7.59
CA LYS A 455 24.81 -20.49 -6.35
C LYS A 455 23.62 -19.54 -6.45
N VAL A 456 23.72 -18.46 -7.22
CA VAL A 456 22.59 -17.54 -7.45
C VAL A 456 21.55 -18.17 -8.38
N GLU A 457 21.99 -18.92 -9.40
CA GLU A 457 21.06 -19.69 -10.25
C GLU A 457 20.28 -20.75 -9.46
N ASP A 458 20.91 -21.40 -8.47
CA ASP A 458 20.27 -22.37 -7.58
C ASP A 458 19.33 -21.69 -6.56
N ILE A 459 19.72 -20.53 -6.00
CA ILE A 459 18.86 -19.67 -5.16
C ILE A 459 17.58 -19.26 -5.92
N VAL A 460 17.70 -18.90 -7.20
CA VAL A 460 16.60 -18.43 -8.05
C VAL A 460 15.72 -19.59 -8.56
N ARG A 461 16.29 -20.76 -8.84
CA ARG A 461 15.52 -21.96 -9.25
C ARG A 461 14.74 -22.58 -8.09
N ALA A 462 15.17 -22.38 -6.85
CA ALA A 462 14.48 -22.89 -5.66
C ALA A 462 13.22 -22.05 -5.33
N ALA A 463 13.28 -20.71 -5.49
CA ALA A 463 12.12 -19.81 -5.40
C ALA A 463 10.97 -20.19 -6.36
N LYS A 464 11.31 -20.58 -7.60
CA LYS A 464 10.36 -21.02 -8.65
C LYS A 464 9.48 -22.21 -8.25
N ARG A 465 9.95 -23.13 -7.39
CA ARG A 465 9.20 -24.36 -7.04
C ARG A 465 8.25 -24.17 -5.86
N ALA A 466 8.52 -23.21 -4.98
CA ALA A 466 7.72 -22.94 -3.80
C ALA A 466 6.44 -22.16 -4.12
N CYS A 467 6.52 -21.17 -5.02
CA CYS A 467 5.38 -20.31 -5.40
C CYS A 467 4.30 -21.08 -6.20
N TYR A 468 4.70 -21.98 -7.10
CA TYR A 468 3.74 -22.80 -7.88
C TYR A 468 2.99 -23.86 -7.04
N ARG A 469 3.56 -24.30 -5.91
CA ARG A 469 2.94 -25.33 -5.05
C ARG A 469 1.91 -24.76 -4.07
N SER A 470 2.07 -23.52 -3.62
CA SER A 470 1.10 -22.87 -2.72
C SER A 470 -0.22 -22.54 -3.43
N SER A 471 -0.19 -22.10 -4.69
CA SER A 471 -1.39 -21.83 -5.50
C SER A 471 -2.26 -23.08 -5.72
N SER A 472 -1.65 -24.26 -5.87
CA SER A 472 -2.38 -25.52 -6.09
C SER A 472 -3.07 -26.09 -4.84
N MET A 473 -2.59 -25.71 -3.64
CA MET A 473 -3.14 -26.19 -2.36
C MET A 473 -4.21 -25.26 -1.80
N ALA A 474 -4.12 -23.94 -2.06
CA ALA A 474 -5.17 -23.00 -1.65
C ALA A 474 -6.44 -23.11 -2.51
N ALA A 475 -6.32 -23.56 -3.76
CA ALA A 475 -7.46 -23.77 -4.66
C ALA A 475 -8.28 -25.05 -4.37
N ASN A 476 -7.79 -25.95 -3.50
CA ASN A 476 -8.40 -27.25 -3.21
C ASN A 476 -8.78 -27.43 -1.71
N ALA A 477 -8.88 -26.34 -0.94
CA ALA A 477 -9.26 -26.35 0.47
C ALA A 477 -10.61 -25.69 0.70
#